data_AF-A0AAW6EG21-F1
#
_entry.id   AF-A0AAW6EG21-F1
#
_cell.length_a   1.000
_cell.length_b   1.000
_cell.length_c   1.000
_cell.angle_alpha   90.00
_cell.angle_beta   90.00
_cell.angle_gamma   90.00
#
_symmetry.space_group_name_H-M   'P 1'
#
loop_
_entity.id
_entity.type
_entity.pdbx_description
1 polymer ?
#
loop_
_entity_poly.entity_id
_entity_poly.type
_entity_poly.pdbx_seq_one_letter_code
_entity_poly.pdbx_strand_id
1 'polypeptide(L)'
;MGLFRKNKGTPLKELERYHGKRVSYVVAREGAEENVIGRTGGISVDSEKLVVVCDGHEVFRCSTDGIVCAELMSHNGADIKGRDMTTGKLRHIVVHYANKR
;
A
#
# COMPACT_ATOMS: atom_id res chain seq x y z
N MET A 1 7.84 -20.91 -26.64
CA MET A 1 8.22 -21.14 -25.22
C MET A 1 7.72 -19.96 -24.41
N GLY A 2 6.79 -20.20 -23.48
CA GLY A 2 6.05 -19.14 -22.78
C GLY A 2 6.98 -18.25 -21.95
N LEU A 3 6.86 -16.94 -22.16
CA LEU A 3 7.43 -15.95 -21.24
C LEU A 3 6.68 -16.07 -19.91
N PHE A 4 7.27 -16.81 -18.96
CA PHE A 4 6.95 -16.63 -17.55
C PHE A 4 7.39 -15.22 -17.14
N ARG A 5 6.51 -14.24 -17.36
CA ARG A 5 6.58 -12.95 -16.67
C ARG A 5 6.40 -13.29 -15.19
N LYS A 6 7.49 -13.51 -14.46
CA LYS A 6 7.48 -13.32 -13.00
C LYS A 6 6.82 -11.95 -12.81
N ASN A 7 5.69 -11.90 -12.12
CA ASN A 7 5.08 -10.64 -11.71
C ASN A 7 6.15 -9.92 -10.88
N LYS A 8 6.95 -9.08 -11.54
CA LYS A 8 7.92 -8.23 -10.88
C LYS A 8 7.03 -7.24 -10.15
N GLY A 9 7.00 -7.35 -8.81
CA GLY A 9 6.39 -6.34 -7.98
C GLY A 9 6.94 -4.95 -8.31
N THR A 10 6.28 -3.92 -7.82
CA THR A 10 6.72 -2.54 -7.97
C THR A 10 8.15 -2.42 -7.44
N PRO A 11 9.10 -1.91 -8.24
CA PRO A 11 10.50 -1.83 -7.82
C PRO A 11 10.66 -0.89 -6.62
N LEU A 12 11.63 -1.17 -5.75
CA LEU A 12 11.86 -0.41 -4.51
C LEU A 12 11.95 1.10 -4.75
N LYS A 13 12.64 1.53 -5.82
CA LYS A 13 12.76 2.94 -6.20
C LYS A 13 11.41 3.65 -6.45
N GLU A 14 10.40 2.90 -6.90
CA GLU A 14 9.04 3.43 -7.04
C GLU A 14 8.31 3.41 -5.70
N LEU A 15 8.52 2.39 -4.88
CA LEU A 15 7.97 2.31 -3.52
C LEU A 15 8.43 3.48 -2.64
N GLU A 16 9.71 3.86 -2.74
CA GLU A 16 10.28 4.99 -2.01
C GLU A 16 9.56 6.31 -2.29
N ARG A 17 8.89 6.47 -3.44
CA ARG A 17 8.10 7.67 -3.74
C ARG A 17 6.87 7.82 -2.84
N TYR A 18 6.39 6.72 -2.26
CA TYR A 18 5.28 6.72 -1.32
C TYR A 18 5.75 7.02 0.11
N HIS A 19 7.03 6.83 0.42
CA HIS A 19 7.58 7.12 1.74
C HIS A 19 7.32 8.58 2.14
N GLY A 20 6.80 8.80 3.34
CA GLY A 20 6.51 10.12 3.88
C GLY A 20 5.25 10.79 3.32
N LYS A 21 4.51 10.14 2.41
CA LYS A 21 3.20 10.64 1.98
C LYS A 21 2.21 10.56 3.14
N ARG A 22 1.54 11.69 3.40
CA ARG A 22 0.46 11.76 4.41
C ARG A 22 -0.80 11.13 3.83
N VAL A 23 -1.51 10.39 4.67
CA VAL A 23 -2.72 9.64 4.32
C VAL A 23 -3.90 10.26 5.06
N SER A 24 -5.00 10.50 4.36
CA SER A 24 -6.26 10.95 4.93
C SER A 24 -7.07 9.77 5.48
N TYR A 25 -7.21 8.71 4.67
CA TYR A 25 -7.85 7.47 5.07
C TYR A 25 -7.38 6.29 4.23
N VAL A 26 -7.55 5.09 4.78
CA VAL A 26 -7.17 3.82 4.16
C VAL A 26 -8.40 2.93 4.08
N VAL A 27 -8.62 2.34 2.93
CA VAL A 27 -9.70 1.40 2.66
C VAL A 27 -9.09 0.03 2.42
N ALA A 28 -9.53 -1.00 3.13
CA ALA A 28 -9.26 -2.39 2.77
C ALA A 28 -10.31 -2.86 1.77
N ARG A 29 -9.84 -3.52 0.72
CA ARG A 29 -10.66 -4.19 -0.28
C ARG A 29 -10.59 -5.70 -0.06
N GLU A 30 -11.73 -6.29 0.26
CA GLU A 30 -11.89 -7.74 0.38
C GLU A 30 -13.00 -8.19 -0.58
N GLY A 31 -12.61 -8.57 -1.80
CA GLY A 31 -13.56 -8.92 -2.86
C GLY A 31 -14.35 -7.70 -3.34
N ALA A 32 -15.66 -7.70 -3.11
CA ALA A 32 -16.56 -6.60 -3.47
C ALA A 32 -16.77 -5.59 -2.32
N GLU A 33 -16.26 -5.90 -1.12
CA GLU A 33 -16.44 -5.04 0.05
C GLU A 33 -15.27 -4.08 0.22
N GLU A 34 -15.61 -2.84 0.59
CA GLU A 34 -14.67 -1.77 0.89
C GLU A 34 -14.89 -1.27 2.32
N ASN A 35 -13.89 -1.47 3.18
CA ASN A 35 -13.98 -1.09 4.59
C ASN A 35 -12.88 -0.10 4.95
N VAL A 36 -13.23 1.01 5.59
CA VAL A 36 -12.24 1.97 6.08
C VAL A 36 -11.53 1.37 7.30
N ILE A 37 -10.22 1.12 7.18
CA ILE A 37 -9.41 0.50 8.23
C ILE A 37 -8.55 1.48 9.03
N GLY A 38 -8.48 2.74 8.60
CA GLY A 38 -7.74 3.78 9.32
C GLY A 38 -7.93 5.16 8.73
N ARG A 39 -7.74 6.19 9.56
CA ARG A 39 -7.79 7.60 9.16
C ARG A 39 -6.53 8.31 9.64
N THR A 40 -6.22 9.46 9.04
CA THR A 40 -5.13 10.37 9.43
C THR A 40 -3.81 9.66 9.74
N GLY A 41 -3.00 9.47 8.70
CA GLY A 41 -1.83 8.62 8.78
C GLY A 41 -0.68 9.04 7.88
N GLY A 42 0.23 8.09 7.70
CA GLY A 42 1.37 8.22 6.81
C GLY A 42 1.80 6.86 6.27
N ILE A 43 2.50 6.90 5.15
CA ILE A 43 3.14 5.73 4.55
C ILE A 43 4.62 5.77 4.90
N SER A 44 5.13 4.66 5.42
CA SER A 44 6.54 4.41 5.61
C SER A 44 6.96 3.24 4.73
N VAL A 45 8.12 3.37 4.10
CA VAL A 45 8.69 2.36 3.21
C VAL A 45 10.17 2.24 3.56
N ASP A 46 10.63 1.01 3.75
CA ASP A 46 12.05 0.67 3.82
C ASP A 46 12.39 -0.38 2.74
N SER A 47 13.63 -0.88 2.73
CA SER A 47 14.10 -1.88 1.77
C SER A 47 13.35 -3.22 1.83
N GLU A 48 12.82 -3.59 2.99
CA GLU A 48 12.19 -4.88 3.30
C GLU A 48 10.66 -4.81 3.39
N LYS A 49 10.10 -3.67 3.82
CA LYS A 49 8.65 -3.53 4.08
C LYS A 49 8.06 -2.17 3.73
N LEU A 50 6.77 -2.20 3.42
CA LEU A 50 5.89 -1.03 3.37
C LEU A 50 4.89 -1.12 4.52
N VAL A 51 4.79 -0.04 5.29
CA VAL A 51 3.92 0.09 6.46
C VAL A 51 3.05 1.33 6.30
N VAL A 52 1.76 1.17 6.53
CA VAL A 52 0.82 2.29 6.64
C VAL A 52 0.39 2.41 8.09
N VAL A 53 0.63 3.58 8.66
CA VAL A 53 0.31 3.91 10.05
C VAL A 53 -0.80 4.94 10.05
N CYS A 54 -1.87 4.67 10.79
CA CYS A 54 -3.01 5.56 10.98
C CYS A 54 -3.31 5.66 12.48
N ASP A 55 -3.69 6.85 12.98
CA ASP A 55 -4.09 7.05 14.38
C ASP A 55 -3.13 6.38 15.41
N GLY A 56 -1.81 6.42 15.14
CA GLY A 56 -0.77 5.86 16.01
C GLY A 56 -0.57 4.34 15.97
N HIS A 57 -1.25 3.60 15.08
CA HIS A 57 -1.11 2.14 14.96
C HIS A 57 -0.91 1.70 13.49
N GLU A 58 -0.23 0.57 13.31
CA GLU A 58 -0.01 -0.03 11.99
C GLU A 58 -1.33 -0.65 11.49
N VAL A 59 -1.91 -0.09 10.44
CA VAL A 59 -3.13 -0.64 9.81
C VAL A 59 -2.82 -1.62 8.69
N PHE A 60 -1.60 -1.51 8.13
CA PHE A 60 -1.14 -2.38 7.06
C PHE A 60 0.38 -2.51 7.09
N ARG A 61 0.88 -3.74 6.95
CA ARG A 61 2.31 -4.04 6.88
C ARG A 61 2.53 -5.18 5.89
N CYS A 62 3.33 -4.93 4.87
CA CYS A 62 3.63 -5.93 3.84
C CYS A 62 5.10 -5.91 3.43
N SER A 63 5.57 -7.04 2.90
CA SER A 63 6.91 -7.15 2.32
C SER A 63 7.02 -6.33 1.04
N THR A 64 8.16 -5.71 0.77
CA THR A 64 8.47 -5.11 -0.55
C THR A 64 8.68 -6.17 -1.63
N ASP A 65 8.92 -7.43 -1.25
CA ASP A 65 9.01 -8.54 -2.19
C ASP A 65 7.64 -8.88 -2.80
N GLY A 66 7.50 -8.65 -4.10
CA GLY A 66 6.27 -8.97 -4.84
C GLY A 66 5.07 -8.04 -4.56
N ILE A 67 5.27 -6.94 -3.82
CA ILE A 67 4.24 -5.92 -3.63
C ILE A 67 3.89 -5.25 -4.96
N VAL A 68 2.64 -4.87 -5.13
CA VAL A 68 2.17 -4.06 -6.25
C VAL A 68 1.59 -2.77 -5.69
N CYS A 69 2.24 -1.66 -6.00
CA CYS A 69 1.77 -0.31 -5.71
C CYS A 69 1.52 0.43 -7.03
N ALA A 70 0.32 0.95 -7.20
CA ALA A 70 -0.07 1.76 -8.34
C ALA A 70 -0.71 3.06 -7.87
N GLU A 71 -0.29 4.20 -8.42
CA GLU A 71 -0.92 5.48 -8.09
C GLU A 71 -2.31 5.57 -8.75
N LEU A 72 -3.30 6.14 -8.05
CA LEU A 72 -4.63 6.37 -8.60
C LEU A 72 -4.57 7.41 -9.73
N MET A 73 -5.43 7.30 -10.74
CA MET A 73 -5.51 8.26 -11.86
C MET A 73 -5.79 9.70 -11.40
N SER A 74 -6.45 9.85 -10.27
CA SER A 74 -6.71 11.13 -9.60
C SER A 74 -5.49 11.73 -8.90
N HIS A 75 -4.35 11.02 -8.86
CA HIS A 75 -3.12 11.38 -8.12
C HIS A 75 -3.32 11.69 -6.63
N ASN A 76 -4.48 11.30 -6.07
CA ASN A 76 -4.87 11.57 -4.70
C ASN A 76 -4.75 10.33 -3.79
N GLY A 77 -4.07 9.29 -4.26
CA GLY A 77 -3.93 8.05 -3.51
C GLY A 77 -3.17 6.98 -4.28
N ALA A 78 -3.10 5.80 -3.69
CA ALA A 78 -2.48 4.63 -4.29
C ALA A 78 -3.23 3.35 -3.96
N ASP A 79 -3.26 2.43 -4.91
CA ASP A 79 -3.68 1.05 -4.76
C ASP A 79 -2.46 0.21 -4.36
N ILE A 80 -2.54 -0.46 -3.21
CA ILE A 80 -1.45 -1.25 -2.66
C ILE A 80 -1.94 -2.67 -2.43
N LYS A 81 -1.29 -3.63 -3.08
CA LYS A 81 -1.55 -5.06 -2.95
C LYS A 81 -0.27 -5.74 -2.52
N GLY A 82 -0.33 -6.46 -1.42
CA GLY A 82 0.85 -7.10 -0.87
C GLY A 82 0.50 -8.26 0.05
N ARG A 83 1.50 -9.08 0.33
CA ARG A 83 1.38 -10.11 1.35
C ARG A 83 1.61 -9.48 2.71
N ASP A 84 0.60 -9.53 3.56
CA ASP A 84 0.67 -9.04 4.93
C ASP A 84 1.67 -9.89 5.72
N MET A 85 2.64 -9.25 6.38
CA MET A 85 3.68 -9.96 7.14
C MET A 85 3.15 -10.57 8.45
N THR A 86 2.04 -10.03 8.98
CA THR A 86 1.44 -10.47 10.24
C THR A 86 0.55 -11.69 10.03
N THR A 87 -0.27 -11.66 8.97
CA THR A 87 -1.26 -12.72 8.70
C THR A 87 -0.84 -13.68 7.61
N GLY A 88 0.17 -13.34 6.80
CA GLY A 88 0.63 -14.11 5.65
C GLY A 88 -0.33 -14.10 4.45
N LYS A 89 -1.48 -13.41 4.55
CA LYS A 89 -2.51 -13.33 3.51
C LYS A 89 -2.21 -12.21 2.51
N LEU A 90 -2.66 -12.38 1.27
CA LEU A 90 -2.69 -11.29 0.31
C LEU A 90 -3.79 -10.31 0.74
N ARG A 91 -3.40 -9.06 0.94
CA ARG A 91 -4.31 -7.98 1.29
C ARG A 91 -4.22 -6.88 0.24
N HIS A 92 -5.36 -6.27 -0.01
CA HIS A 92 -5.51 -5.17 -0.94
C HIS A 92 -6.03 -3.97 -0.15
N ILE A 93 -5.28 -2.88 -0.17
CA ILE A 93 -5.70 -1.61 0.40
C ILE A 93 -5.62 -0.50 -0.64
N VAL A 94 -6.43 0.53 -0.44
CA VAL A 94 -6.37 1.79 -1.17
C VAL A 94 -6.09 2.88 -0.15
N VAL A 95 -4.97 3.57 -0.31
CA VAL A 95 -4.60 4.72 0.51
C VAL A 95 -5.01 5.99 -0.20
N HIS A 96 -5.70 6.89 0.48
CA HIS A 96 -6.01 8.22 -0.03
C HIS A 96 -5.10 9.24 0.64
N TYR A 97 -4.36 10.02 -0.14
CA TYR A 97 -3.45 11.02 0.39
C TYR A 97 -4.21 12.17 1.06
N ALA A 98 -3.64 12.70 2.13
CA ALA A 98 -4.07 13.98 2.66
C ALA A 98 -3.63 15.07 1.70
N ASN A 99 -4.59 15.77 1.10
CA ASN A 99 -4.26 16.89 0.23
C ASN A 99 -3.55 17.96 1.07
N LYS A 100 -2.38 18.43 0.62
CA LYS A 100 -1.72 19.58 1.25
C LYS A 100 -2.62 20.79 1.02
N ARG A 101 -3.37 21.16 2.05
CA ARG A 101 -3.96 22.50 2.13
C ARG A 101 -2.85 23.51 2.39
#